data_AF-A0A4R6ERB7-F1
#
_entry.id   AF-A0A4R6ERB7-F1
#
_cell.length_a   1.000
_cell.length_b   1.000
_cell.length_c   1.000
_cell.angle_alpha   90.00
_cell.angle_beta   90.00
_cell.angle_gamma   90.00
#
_symmetry.space_group_name_H-M   'P 1'
#
loop_
_entity.id
_entity.type
_entity.pdbx_description
1 polymer ?
#
loop_
_entity_poly.entity_id
_entity_poly.type
_entity_poly.pdbx_seq_one_letter_code
_entity_poly.pdbx_strand_id
1 'polypeptide(L)'
;MKADLIERYAANLYGVLSCFDRILITGTLPGACYAAGMTSFLNANGIRLFDYARFAEPLRERIRVRAQEVCAAAGIEIEHVNKSHIRKEDLVARVLQGRGDAPGLVHVISAMEACPSYKPWHDKGSGKTYLRPETGKCLHYYFYFIDDELGLCYLRVAGHYGAGTYIAPDRVAGNAKPFGDPA
;
A
#
# COMPACT_ATOMS: atom_id res chain seq x y z
N MET A 1 -40.92 10.65 -2.80
CA MET A 1 -39.99 9.56 -2.43
C MET A 1 -39.85 8.66 -3.65
N LYS A 2 -38.62 8.39 -4.11
CA LYS A 2 -38.40 7.39 -5.18
C LYS A 2 -38.38 6.01 -4.52
N ALA A 3 -39.20 5.09 -5.02
CA ALA A 3 -39.18 3.69 -4.59
C ALA A 3 -37.81 3.08 -4.86
N ASP A 4 -37.32 2.28 -3.92
CA ASP A 4 -36.04 1.59 -4.04
C ASP A 4 -36.10 0.56 -5.18
N LEU A 5 -34.95 0.29 -5.81
CA LEU A 5 -34.83 -0.66 -6.93
C LEU A 5 -35.26 -2.07 -6.49
N ILE A 6 -35.00 -2.42 -5.23
CA ILE A 6 -35.41 -3.70 -4.63
C ILE A 6 -36.94 -3.77 -4.57
N GLU A 7 -37.60 -2.73 -4.06
CA GLU A 7 -39.08 -2.68 -3.97
C GLU A 7 -39.74 -2.69 -5.35
N ARG A 8 -39.16 -1.97 -6.31
CA ARG A 8 -39.72 -1.83 -7.66
C ARG A 8 -39.71 -3.14 -8.45
N TYR A 9 -38.75 -4.03 -8.19
CA TYR A 9 -38.56 -5.28 -8.94
C TYR A 9 -38.70 -6.53 -8.06
N ALA A 10 -39.33 -6.43 -6.89
CA ALA A 10 -39.46 -7.54 -5.94
C ALA A 10 -40.04 -8.83 -6.57
N ALA A 11 -41.01 -8.71 -7.49
CA ALA A 11 -41.60 -9.86 -8.19
C ALA A 11 -40.65 -10.55 -9.19
N ASN A 12 -39.58 -9.87 -9.61
CA ASN A 12 -38.60 -10.34 -10.59
C ASN A 12 -37.23 -10.62 -9.97
N LEU A 13 -37.07 -10.39 -8.67
CA LEU A 13 -35.83 -10.60 -7.92
C LEU A 13 -35.83 -12.01 -7.31
N TYR A 14 -34.84 -12.81 -7.69
CA TYR A 14 -34.60 -14.12 -7.08
C TYR A 14 -33.81 -14.03 -5.77
N GLY A 15 -33.12 -12.90 -5.52
CA GLY A 15 -32.34 -12.66 -4.32
C GLY A 15 -31.49 -11.40 -4.45
N VAL A 16 -30.89 -10.97 -3.34
CA VAL A 16 -29.94 -9.85 -3.28
C VAL A 16 -28.60 -10.39 -2.81
N LEU A 17 -27.54 -10.15 -3.58
CA LEU A 17 -26.18 -10.51 -3.19
C LEU A 17 -25.47 -9.27 -2.66
N SER A 18 -25.04 -9.32 -1.39
CA SER A 18 -24.30 -8.24 -0.75
C SER A 18 -22.87 -8.71 -0.47
N CYS A 19 -21.89 -8.03 -1.07
CA CYS A 19 -20.48 -8.29 -0.84
C CYS A 19 -19.69 -6.98 -0.89
N PHE A 20 -18.52 -6.97 -0.26
CA PHE A 20 -17.55 -5.91 -0.48
C PHE A 20 -16.88 -6.13 -1.83
N ASP A 21 -16.99 -5.19 -2.77
CA ASP A 21 -16.24 -5.24 -4.04
C ASP A 21 -14.73 -5.05 -3.77
N ARG A 22 -14.37 -4.22 -2.78
CA ARG A 22 -12.98 -4.02 -2.34
C ARG A 22 -12.89 -3.51 -0.90
N ILE A 23 -12.03 -4.14 -0.10
CA ILE A 23 -11.68 -3.66 1.24
C ILE A 23 -10.34 -2.93 1.16
N LEU A 24 -10.31 -1.61 1.32
CA LEU A 24 -9.07 -0.85 1.41
C LEU A 24 -8.79 -0.49 2.86
N ILE A 25 -7.72 -1.04 3.43
CA ILE A 25 -7.26 -0.69 4.77
C ILE A 25 -6.06 0.24 4.60
N THR A 26 -6.17 1.49 5.05
CA THR A 26 -5.09 2.48 4.95
C THR A 26 -4.58 2.89 6.32
N GLY A 27 -3.29 2.72 6.55
CA GLY A 27 -2.58 3.24 7.71
C GLY A 27 -1.90 4.57 7.40
N THR A 28 -2.20 5.61 8.18
CA THR A 28 -1.50 6.90 8.11
C THR A 28 -0.78 7.19 9.42
N LEU A 29 0.41 7.78 9.36
CA LEU A 29 1.14 8.30 10.52
C LEU A 29 0.90 9.82 10.62
N PRO A 30 -0.03 10.31 11.46
CA PRO A 30 -0.47 11.70 11.41
C PRO A 30 0.66 12.72 11.61
N GLY A 31 1.63 12.43 12.48
CA GLY A 31 2.77 13.31 12.72
C GLY A 31 3.83 13.33 11.61
N ALA A 32 3.74 12.44 10.62
CA ALA A 32 4.77 12.25 9.60
C ALA A 32 4.20 12.16 8.17
N CYS A 33 2.88 12.22 7.99
CA CYS A 33 2.23 12.06 6.68
C CYS A 33 2.08 13.39 5.89
N TYR A 34 2.43 14.53 6.48
CA TYR A 34 2.43 15.83 5.82
C TYR A 34 3.59 16.71 6.31
N ALA A 35 3.98 17.70 5.50
CA ALA A 35 5.23 18.43 5.70
C ALA A 35 5.31 19.24 7.01
N ALA A 36 4.20 19.88 7.41
CA ALA A 36 4.17 20.62 8.68
C ALA A 36 4.17 19.68 9.90
N GLY A 37 3.50 18.52 9.80
CA GLY A 37 3.56 17.47 10.81
C GLY A 37 4.98 16.96 10.98
N MET A 38 5.64 16.59 9.87
CA MET A 38 7.02 16.12 9.88
C MET A 38 7.98 17.20 10.41
N THR A 39 7.76 18.47 10.05
CA THR A 39 8.55 19.58 10.61
C THR A 39 8.41 19.66 12.13
N SER A 40 7.18 19.56 12.65
CA SER A 40 6.92 19.55 14.09
C SER A 40 7.55 18.34 14.77
N PHE A 41 7.48 17.16 14.14
CA PHE A 41 8.05 15.92 14.66
C PHE A 41 9.58 16.01 14.78
N LEU A 42 10.27 16.46 13.72
CA LEU A 42 11.73 16.59 13.73
C LEU A 42 12.18 17.61 14.77
N ASN A 43 11.51 18.77 14.85
CA ASN A 43 11.81 19.79 15.86
C ASN A 43 11.61 19.27 17.28
N ALA A 44 10.50 18.56 17.55
CA ALA A 44 10.21 17.99 18.87
C ALA A 44 11.25 16.94 19.31
N ASN A 45 11.91 16.27 18.36
CA ASN A 45 12.94 15.27 18.61
C ASN A 45 14.38 15.84 18.51
N GLY A 46 14.54 17.15 18.38
CA GLY A 46 15.86 17.80 18.27
C GLY A 46 16.61 17.47 16.98
N ILE A 47 15.92 16.97 15.96
CA ILE A 47 16.52 16.62 14.66
C ILE A 47 16.47 17.84 13.75
N ARG A 48 17.62 18.22 13.20
CA ARG A 48 17.70 19.34 12.28
C ARG A 48 16.97 18.99 10.97
N LEU A 49 16.15 19.92 10.49
CA LEU A 49 15.37 19.73 9.26
C LEU A 49 16.26 19.40 8.04
N PHE A 50 17.45 19.99 7.95
CA PHE A 50 18.43 19.71 6.90
C PHE A 50 19.06 18.31 6.99
N ASP A 51 18.99 17.66 8.15
CA ASP A 51 19.43 16.27 8.35
C ASP A 51 18.30 15.25 8.11
N TYR A 52 17.17 15.67 7.50
CA TYR A 52 16.02 14.80 7.20
C TYR A 52 16.42 13.51 6.48
N ALA A 53 17.28 13.60 5.45
CA ALA A 53 17.71 12.43 4.69
C ALA A 53 18.44 11.40 5.57
N ARG A 54 19.29 11.87 6.49
CA ARG A 54 20.02 11.03 7.46
C ARG A 54 19.09 10.38 8.48
N PHE A 55 18.02 11.08 8.85
CA PHE A 55 16.98 10.51 9.71
C PHE A 55 16.17 9.42 8.99
N ALA A 56 15.80 9.63 7.72
CA ALA A 56 14.94 8.73 6.97
C ALA A 56 15.66 7.47 6.45
N GLU A 57 16.96 7.56 6.16
CA GLU A 57 17.75 6.47 5.57
C GLU A 57 17.76 5.17 6.41
N PRO A 58 18.06 5.17 7.73
CA PRO A 58 18.02 3.96 8.56
C PRO A 58 16.66 3.27 8.55
N LEU A 59 15.59 4.06 8.48
CA LEU A 59 14.23 3.55 8.48
C LEU A 59 13.88 2.88 7.15
N ARG A 60 14.31 3.47 6.03
CA ARG A 60 14.20 2.86 4.70
C ARG A 60 14.96 1.54 4.63
N GLU A 61 16.19 1.51 5.15
CA GLU A 61 16.98 0.27 5.17
C GLU A 61 16.33 -0.81 6.04
N ARG A 62 15.71 -0.46 7.17
CA ARG A 62 14.92 -1.41 7.97
C ARG A 62 13.78 -2.02 7.16
N ILE A 63 13.04 -1.22 6.38
CA ILE A 63 11.96 -1.76 5.52
C ILE A 63 12.55 -2.72 4.48
N ARG A 64 13.65 -2.35 3.83
CA ARG A 64 14.33 -3.20 2.84
C ARG A 64 14.78 -4.53 3.44
N VAL A 65 15.44 -4.51 4.60
CA VAL A 65 15.90 -5.71 5.30
C VAL A 65 14.72 -6.59 5.70
N ARG A 66 13.66 -6.01 6.30
CA ARG A 66 12.45 -6.78 6.68
C ARG A 66 11.75 -7.40 5.47
N ALA A 67 11.69 -6.67 4.34
CA ALA A 67 11.13 -7.22 3.11
C ALA A 67 11.92 -8.46 2.64
N GLN A 68 13.25 -8.40 2.68
CA GLN A 68 14.12 -9.53 2.34
C GLN A 68 13.95 -10.72 3.30
N GLU A 69 13.86 -10.47 4.60
CA GLU A 69 13.63 -11.51 5.60
C GLU A 69 12.29 -12.24 5.39
N VAL A 70 11.20 -11.49 5.13
CA VAL A 70 9.88 -12.07 4.82
C VAL A 70 9.93 -12.94 3.57
N CYS A 71 10.63 -12.47 2.54
CA CYS A 71 10.80 -13.21 1.29
C CYS A 71 11.62 -14.48 1.47
N ALA A 72 12.75 -14.38 2.18
CA ALA A 72 13.62 -15.52 2.50
C ALA A 72 12.89 -16.58 3.34
N ALA A 73 12.09 -16.17 4.33
CA ALA A 73 11.29 -17.08 5.14
C ALA A 73 10.22 -17.81 4.33
N ALA A 74 9.70 -17.20 3.27
CA ALA A 74 8.72 -17.80 2.36
C ALA A 74 9.36 -18.56 1.19
N GLY A 75 10.68 -18.50 1.00
CA GLY A 75 11.37 -19.06 -0.16
C GLY A 75 11.01 -18.36 -1.48
N ILE A 76 10.66 -17.07 -1.42
CA ILE A 76 10.23 -16.26 -2.56
C ILE A 76 11.30 -15.21 -2.84
N GLU A 77 11.61 -14.97 -4.11
CA GLU A 77 12.51 -13.89 -4.54
C GLU A 77 11.74 -12.62 -4.85
N ILE A 78 12.35 -11.45 -4.59
CA ILE A 78 11.74 -10.16 -4.90
C ILE A 78 11.96 -9.86 -6.39
N GLU A 79 10.88 -9.77 -7.17
CA GLU A 79 10.95 -9.37 -8.58
C GLU A 79 11.00 -7.84 -8.71
N HIS A 80 12.12 -7.30 -9.23
CA HIS A 80 12.24 -5.87 -9.49
C HIS A 80 11.67 -5.48 -10.86
N VAL A 81 10.61 -4.68 -10.86
CA VAL A 81 9.93 -4.19 -12.06
C VAL A 81 10.35 -2.75 -12.33
N ASN A 82 11.08 -2.55 -13.43
CA ASN A 82 11.54 -1.24 -13.87
C ASN A 82 10.73 -0.65 -15.05
N LYS A 83 9.95 -1.47 -15.77
CA LYS A 83 9.17 -1.04 -16.93
C LYS A 83 7.75 -0.63 -16.51
N SER A 84 7.37 0.60 -16.83
CA SER A 84 6.06 1.17 -16.47
C SER A 84 4.85 0.50 -17.13
N HIS A 85 5.04 -0.19 -18.25
CA HIS A 85 3.95 -0.88 -18.97
C HIS A 85 3.66 -2.29 -18.45
N ILE A 86 4.52 -2.84 -17.57
CA ILE A 86 4.28 -4.15 -16.98
C ILE A 86 3.22 -4.00 -15.90
N ARG A 87 2.08 -4.65 -16.07
CA ARG A 87 1.05 -4.73 -15.02
C ARG A 87 1.50 -5.75 -14.00
N LYS A 88 1.48 -5.34 -12.73
CA LYS A 88 1.88 -6.21 -11.60
C LYS A 88 0.94 -7.41 -11.46
N GLU A 89 -0.34 -7.19 -11.72
CA GLU A 89 -1.39 -8.21 -11.77
C GLU A 89 -1.03 -9.36 -12.74
N ASP A 90 -0.49 -9.05 -13.92
CA ASP A 90 -0.09 -10.07 -14.90
C ASP A 90 1.06 -10.93 -14.40
N LEU A 91 2.00 -10.34 -13.64
CA LEU A 91 3.11 -11.08 -13.02
C LEU A 91 2.58 -12.07 -11.99
N VAL A 92 1.68 -11.60 -11.13
CA VAL A 92 1.07 -12.41 -10.06
C VAL A 92 0.21 -13.52 -10.64
N ALA A 93 -0.57 -13.24 -11.68
CA ALA A 93 -1.38 -14.24 -12.37
C ALA A 93 -0.53 -15.40 -12.92
N ARG A 94 0.67 -15.12 -13.46
CA ARG A 94 1.60 -16.18 -13.90
C ARG A 94 2.13 -17.02 -12.76
N VAL A 95 2.43 -16.41 -11.61
CA VAL A 95 2.87 -17.15 -10.42
C VAL A 95 1.75 -18.05 -9.90
N LEU A 96 0.51 -17.55 -9.88
CA LEU A 96 -0.67 -18.31 -9.46
C LEU A 96 -0.95 -19.52 -10.36
N GLN A 97 -0.69 -19.44 -11.67
CA GLN A 97 -0.83 -20.60 -12.57
C GLN A 97 0.05 -21.79 -12.18
N GLY A 98 1.24 -21.55 -11.61
CA GLY A 98 2.14 -22.61 -11.17
C GLY A 98 1.93 -23.04 -9.72
N ARG A 99 1.71 -22.08 -8.81
CA ARG A 99 1.58 -22.31 -7.36
C ARG A 99 0.18 -22.79 -6.96
N GLY A 100 -0.86 -22.33 -7.65
CA GLY A 100 -2.25 -22.46 -7.25
C GLY A 100 -2.67 -21.49 -6.13
N ASP A 101 -3.91 -21.66 -5.67
CA ASP A 101 -4.62 -20.73 -4.78
C ASP A 101 -4.45 -21.03 -3.29
N ALA A 102 -3.40 -21.77 -2.92
CA ALA A 102 -3.14 -22.08 -1.51
C ALA A 102 -2.86 -20.78 -0.70
N PRO A 103 -3.32 -20.67 0.55
CA PRO A 103 -3.04 -19.52 1.41
C PRO A 103 -1.54 -19.22 1.58
N GLY A 104 -1.22 -17.97 1.91
CA GLY A 104 0.15 -17.51 2.18
C GLY A 104 0.73 -16.57 1.12
N LEU A 105 2.01 -16.21 1.29
CA LEU A 105 2.70 -15.29 0.38
C LEU A 105 2.81 -15.90 -1.02
N VAL A 106 2.39 -15.14 -2.04
CA VAL A 106 2.35 -15.55 -3.44
C VAL A 106 3.55 -14.97 -4.19
N HIS A 107 3.72 -13.65 -4.13
CA HIS A 107 4.77 -12.97 -4.87
C HIS A 107 5.12 -11.63 -4.24
N VAL A 108 6.36 -11.18 -4.39
CA VAL A 108 6.79 -9.86 -3.93
C VAL A 108 7.42 -9.09 -5.08
N ILE A 109 6.84 -7.93 -5.39
CA ILE A 109 7.29 -7.06 -6.45
C ILE A 109 7.88 -5.78 -5.85
N SER A 110 9.04 -5.36 -6.35
CA SER A 110 9.61 -4.05 -6.06
C SER A 110 9.59 -3.16 -7.29
N ALA A 111 9.17 -1.90 -7.15
CA ALA A 111 9.12 -0.94 -8.26
C ALA A 111 9.52 0.46 -7.78
N MET A 112 10.25 1.21 -8.61
CA MET A 112 10.47 2.63 -8.35
C MET A 112 9.29 3.45 -8.87
N GLU A 113 8.59 4.13 -7.98
CA GLU A 113 7.42 4.93 -8.33
C GLU A 113 7.52 6.34 -7.75
N ALA A 114 6.76 7.26 -8.31
CA ALA A 114 6.66 8.61 -7.77
C ALA A 114 5.98 8.56 -6.39
N CYS A 115 6.55 9.27 -5.42
CA CYS A 115 5.98 9.35 -4.09
C CYS A 115 6.16 10.74 -3.46
N PRO A 116 5.25 11.13 -2.55
CA PRO A 116 5.42 12.33 -1.76
C PRO A 116 6.74 12.28 -1.00
N SER A 117 7.48 13.38 -1.06
CA SER A 117 8.75 13.60 -0.37
C SER A 117 8.77 14.98 0.27
N TYR A 118 9.81 15.26 1.05
CA TYR A 118 10.01 16.56 1.70
C TYR A 118 11.38 17.13 1.40
N LYS A 119 11.43 18.45 1.21
CA LYS A 119 12.66 19.20 1.06
C LYS A 119 12.81 20.24 2.17
N PRO A 120 13.97 20.31 2.85
CA PRO A 120 14.26 21.38 3.79
C PRO A 120 14.28 22.74 3.10
N TRP A 121 13.60 23.71 3.68
CA TRP A 121 13.49 25.07 3.17
C TRP A 121 13.71 26.09 4.28
N HIS A 122 14.42 27.17 3.95
CA HIS A 122 14.57 28.33 4.83
C HIS A 122 13.98 29.55 4.12
N ASP A 123 12.92 30.11 4.67
CA ASP A 123 12.34 31.35 4.18
C ASP A 123 13.12 32.56 4.72
N LYS A 124 13.72 33.33 3.80
CA LYS A 124 14.50 34.53 4.14
C LYS A 124 13.62 35.68 4.64
N GLY A 125 12.35 35.75 4.24
CA GLY A 125 11.45 36.83 4.64
C GLY A 125 10.99 36.67 6.09
N SER A 126 10.53 35.47 6.45
CA SER A 126 10.06 35.19 7.82
C SER A 126 11.15 34.68 8.78
N GLY A 127 12.33 34.30 8.27
CA GLY A 127 13.40 33.67 9.05
C GLY A 127 13.07 32.23 9.51
N LYS A 128 11.98 31.64 9.00
CA LYS A 128 11.51 30.32 9.42
C LYS A 128 12.12 29.22 8.56
N THR A 129 12.48 28.11 9.20
CA THR A 129 12.90 26.87 8.54
C THR A 129 11.80 25.82 8.69
N TYR A 130 11.44 25.15 7.59
CA TYR A 130 10.40 24.11 7.57
C TYR A 130 10.62 23.14 6.40
N LEU A 131 9.95 22.00 6.43
CA LEU A 131 9.89 21.10 5.28
C LEU A 131 8.81 21.55 4.30
N ARG A 132 9.14 21.53 3.00
CA ARG A 132 8.19 21.76 1.90
C ARG A 132 7.84 20.42 1.22
N PRO A 133 6.57 20.17 0.84
CA PRO A 133 6.23 19.04 -0.01
C PRO A 133 6.99 19.08 -1.35
N GLU A 134 7.49 17.93 -1.77
CA GLU A 134 8.16 17.69 -3.05
C GLU A 134 7.71 16.32 -3.58
N THR A 135 7.93 16.05 -4.86
CA THR A 135 7.73 14.71 -5.45
C THR A 135 9.09 14.07 -5.69
N GLY A 136 9.31 12.90 -5.11
CA GLY A 136 10.50 12.09 -5.32
C GLY A 136 10.17 10.78 -6.04
N LYS A 137 11.18 9.91 -6.15
CA LYS A 137 10.99 8.50 -6.46
C LYS A 137 11.40 7.69 -5.24
N CYS A 138 10.59 6.70 -4.87
CA CYS A 138 10.96 5.73 -3.85
C CYS A 138 10.65 4.32 -4.32
N LEU A 139 11.35 3.37 -3.68
CA LEU A 139 11.10 1.95 -3.88
C LEU A 139 9.81 1.58 -3.15
N HIS A 140 8.86 1.01 -3.89
CA HIS A 140 7.64 0.42 -3.35
C HIS A 140 7.76 -1.09 -3.39
N TYR A 141 7.34 -1.73 -2.31
CA TYR A 141 7.15 -3.17 -2.22
C TYR A 141 5.66 -3.48 -2.28
N TYR A 142 5.32 -4.48 -3.08
CA TYR A 142 3.98 -5.04 -3.19
C TYR A 142 4.08 -6.51 -2.77
N PHE A 143 3.53 -6.83 -1.61
CA PHE A 143 3.44 -8.19 -1.10
C PHE A 143 2.09 -8.75 -1.49
N TYR A 144 2.05 -9.66 -2.45
CA TYR A 144 0.83 -10.39 -2.82
C TYR A 144 0.74 -11.66 -2.02
N PHE A 145 -0.40 -11.90 -1.38
CA PHE A 145 -0.64 -13.07 -0.55
C PHE A 145 -2.10 -13.51 -0.68
N ILE A 146 -2.37 -14.79 -0.44
CA ILE A 146 -3.73 -15.31 -0.35
C ILE A 146 -4.08 -15.42 1.13
N ASP A 147 -5.14 -14.73 1.51
CA ASP A 147 -5.80 -14.86 2.79
C ASP A 147 -6.90 -15.93 2.72
N ASP A 148 -7.11 -16.67 3.80
CA ASP A 148 -8.09 -17.76 3.86
C ASP A 148 -9.54 -17.30 3.64
N GLU A 149 -9.86 -16.09 4.09
CA GLU A 149 -11.21 -15.50 4.03
C GLU A 149 -11.34 -14.55 2.84
N LEU A 150 -10.35 -13.68 2.64
CA LEU A 150 -10.40 -12.59 1.66
C LEU A 150 -9.85 -12.97 0.29
N GLY A 151 -9.19 -14.12 0.16
CA GLY A 151 -8.54 -14.54 -1.09
C GLY A 151 -7.32 -13.68 -1.40
N LEU A 152 -7.09 -13.42 -2.69
CA LEU A 152 -5.88 -12.71 -3.13
C LEU A 152 -5.88 -11.24 -2.67
N CYS A 153 -4.90 -10.91 -1.85
CA CYS A 153 -4.66 -9.59 -1.29
C CYS A 153 -3.27 -9.07 -1.65
N TYR A 154 -3.10 -7.76 -1.61
CA TYR A 154 -1.78 -7.14 -1.64
C TYR A 154 -1.61 -6.09 -0.55
N LEU A 155 -0.39 -6.03 -0.01
CA LEU A 155 0.09 -4.95 0.86
C LEU A 155 1.10 -4.10 0.09
N ARG A 156 0.83 -2.80 -0.04
CA ARG A 156 1.79 -1.83 -0.60
C ARG A 156 2.54 -1.12 0.53
N VAL A 157 3.86 -1.24 0.53
CA VAL A 157 4.76 -0.52 1.46
C VAL A 157 5.67 0.41 0.65
N ALA A 158 5.66 1.70 0.98
CA ALA A 158 6.54 2.69 0.38
C ALA A 158 7.80 2.91 1.25
N GLY A 159 8.97 3.03 0.62
CA GLY A 159 10.23 3.32 1.31
C GLY A 159 10.42 4.77 1.76
N HIS A 160 9.40 5.65 1.64
CA HIS A 160 9.48 7.05 2.06
C HIS A 160 8.34 7.42 3.02
N TYR A 161 8.67 8.18 4.06
CA TYR A 161 7.72 8.69 5.05
C TYR A 161 6.87 9.80 4.41
N GLY A 162 5.63 9.46 4.07
CA GLY A 162 4.67 10.35 3.40
C GLY A 162 3.65 9.61 2.54
N ALA A 163 3.96 8.38 2.12
CA ALA A 163 3.01 7.50 1.43
C ALA A 163 2.44 6.48 2.43
N GLY A 164 1.13 6.54 2.68
CA GLY A 164 0.45 5.58 3.55
C GLY A 164 0.65 4.14 3.08
N THR A 165 0.71 3.22 4.05
CA THR A 165 0.62 1.78 3.80
C THR A 165 -0.85 1.44 3.58
N TYR A 166 -1.15 0.63 2.57
CA TYR A 166 -2.50 0.10 2.42
C TYR A 166 -2.53 -1.35 1.93
N ILE A 167 -3.51 -2.07 2.46
CA ILE A 167 -3.88 -3.42 2.04
C ILE A 167 -5.14 -3.30 1.19
N ALA A 168 -5.13 -3.90 0.01
CA ALA A 168 -6.32 -4.02 -0.83
C ALA A 168 -6.36 -5.41 -1.49
N PRO A 169 -7.55 -6.00 -1.68
CA PRO A 169 -7.70 -7.21 -2.49
C PRO A 169 -7.40 -6.91 -3.95
N ASP A 170 -6.68 -7.81 -4.61
CA ASP A 170 -6.34 -7.69 -6.03
C ASP A 170 -7.36 -8.44 -6.90
N ARG A 171 -7.71 -7.88 -8.04
CA ARG A 171 -8.58 -8.54 -9.02
C ARG A 171 -7.73 -9.45 -9.90
N VAL A 172 -7.36 -10.61 -9.37
CA VAL A 172 -7.19 -11.78 -10.26
C VAL A 172 -8.57 -12.38 -10.41
N ALA A 173 -9.14 -12.23 -11.60
CA ALA A 173 -10.50 -12.65 -11.92
C ALA A 173 -10.73 -14.11 -11.48
N GLY A 174 -11.59 -14.34 -10.48
CA GLY A 174 -12.10 -15.68 -10.23
C GLY A 174 -12.65 -16.03 -8.85
N ASN A 175 -12.22 -15.41 -7.74
CA ASN A 175 -12.49 -16.01 -6.41
C ASN A 175 -12.88 -15.02 -5.31
N ALA A 176 -13.92 -14.21 -5.54
CA ALA A 176 -14.63 -13.61 -4.41
C ALA A 176 -15.46 -14.71 -3.73
N LYS A 177 -14.99 -15.27 -2.61
CA LYS A 177 -15.83 -16.12 -1.77
C LYS A 177 -16.94 -15.26 -1.17
N PRO A 178 -18.22 -15.65 -1.28
CA PRO A 178 -19.28 -14.99 -0.52
C PRO A 178 -19.00 -15.20 0.98
N PHE A 179 -19.07 -14.12 1.75
CA PHE A 179 -19.11 -14.22 3.21
C PHE A 179 -20.34 -15.06 3.59
N GLY A 180 -20.13 -16.08 4.41
CA GLY A 180 -21.21 -16.91 4.93
C GLY A 180 -22.22 -16.05 5.69
N ASP A 181 -23.50 -16.29 5.44
CA ASP A 181 -24.60 -15.64 6.16
C ASP A 181 -24.42 -15.81 7.67
N PRO A 182 -24.62 -14.75 8.48
CA PRO A 182 -24.73 -14.91 9.92
C PRO A 182 -25.98 -15.76 10.22
N ALA A 183 -25.75 -16.89 10.90
CA ALA A 183 -26.80 -17.77 11.43
C ALA A 183 -27.64 -17.08 12.51
#